data_AF-A0A3L6R9F9-F1
#
_entry.id   AF-A0A3L6R9F9-F1
#
_cell.length_a   1.000
_cell.length_b   1.000
_cell.length_c   1.000
_cell.angle_alpha   90.00
_cell.angle_beta   90.00
_cell.angle_gamma   90.00
#
_symmetry.space_group_name_H-M   'P 1'
#
loop_
_entity.id
_entity.type
_entity.pdbx_description
1 polymer ?
#
loop_
_entity_poly.entity_id
_entity_poly.type
_entity_poly.pdbx_seq_one_letter_code
_entity_poly.pdbx_strand_id
1 'polypeptide(L)'
;MAAQLKPIDVIMHCAGYLYDFPFLGDDSTITVDDNRVDPLYKHVFPPEVAPQLSFIGLPWKFEYDNCLAEQCGYPPIEEWRKLMYAANAKNKVSRPESYRDDDHLVAEANEDFKKYL
;
A
#
# COMPACT_ATOMS: atom_id res chain seq x y z
N MET A 1 13.08 -3.25 44.28
CA MET A 1 11.76 -3.86 44.05
C MET A 1 11.90 -4.89 42.95
N ALA A 2 11.49 -6.14 43.17
CA ALA A 2 11.41 -7.14 42.10
C ALA A 2 10.17 -6.85 41.26
N ALA A 3 10.33 -6.73 39.94
CA ALA A 3 9.19 -6.60 39.04
C ALA A 3 8.44 -7.93 39.01
N GLN A 4 7.15 -7.91 39.35
CA GLN A 4 6.30 -9.09 39.27
C GLN A 4 5.85 -9.25 37.81
N LEU A 5 6.28 -10.34 37.17
CA LEU A 5 5.84 -10.69 35.82
C LEU A 5 4.36 -11.09 35.86
N LYS A 6 3.56 -10.50 34.96
CA LYS A 6 2.17 -10.90 34.79
C LYS A 6 2.11 -12.20 33.98
N PRO A 7 1.27 -13.18 34.36
CA PRO A 7 1.01 -14.35 33.52
C PRO A 7 0.38 -13.92 32.19
N ILE A 8 0.77 -14.58 31.10
CA ILE A 8 0.28 -14.33 29.73
C ILE A 8 -0.50 -15.57 29.29
N ASP A 9 -1.74 -15.38 28.85
CA ASP A 9 -2.61 -16.48 28.37
C ASP A 9 -2.52 -16.71 26.86
N VAL A 10 -2.23 -15.64 26.09
CA VAL A 10 -2.22 -15.66 24.63
C VAL A 10 -1.05 -14.85 24.09
N ILE A 11 -0.38 -15.38 23.07
CA ILE A 11 0.63 -14.69 22.27
C ILE A 11 0.09 -14.54 20.85
N MET A 12 0.01 -13.31 20.35
CA MET A 12 -0.42 -12.99 18.98
C MET A 12 0.74 -12.37 18.19
N HIS A 13 1.11 -12.99 17.07
CA HIS A 13 2.15 -12.48 16.18
C HIS A 13 1.56 -11.50 15.16
N CYS A 14 1.87 -10.21 15.32
CA CYS A 14 1.52 -9.14 14.38
C CYS A 14 2.75 -8.72 13.55
N ALA A 15 3.48 -9.69 12.99
CA ALA A 15 4.81 -9.48 12.38
C ALA A 15 4.79 -9.20 10.87
N GLY A 16 3.61 -9.01 10.27
CA GLY A 16 3.45 -8.78 8.83
C GLY A 16 3.27 -10.06 8.03
N TYR A 17 3.54 -9.97 6.72
CA TYR A 17 3.33 -11.02 5.73
C TYR A 17 4.51 -11.07 4.75
N LEU A 18 4.65 -12.21 4.06
CA LEU A 18 5.61 -12.41 2.97
C LEU A 18 4.87 -12.60 1.65
N TYR A 19 5.46 -12.14 0.55
CA TYR A 19 4.99 -12.49 -0.79
C TYR A 19 5.18 -13.99 -1.04
N ASP A 20 4.18 -14.62 -1.65
CA ASP A 20 4.22 -16.02 -2.07
C ASP A 20 3.33 -16.23 -3.30
N PHE A 21 3.84 -16.95 -4.29
CA PHE A 21 3.18 -17.20 -5.56
C PHE A 21 3.32 -18.68 -5.96
N PRO A 22 2.76 -19.62 -5.19
CA PRO A 22 3.00 -21.06 -5.36
C PRO A 22 2.53 -21.60 -6.71
N PHE A 23 1.64 -20.87 -7.39
CA PHE A 23 1.13 -21.22 -8.72
C PHE A 23 2.11 -20.91 -9.86
N LEU A 24 3.17 -20.12 -9.64
CA LEU A 24 4.19 -19.81 -10.65
C LEU A 24 5.25 -20.91 -10.77
N GLY A 25 5.34 -21.81 -9.77
CA GLY A 25 6.31 -22.90 -9.73
C GLY A 25 7.75 -22.44 -9.54
N ASP A 26 8.66 -23.42 -9.46
CA ASP A 26 10.09 -23.17 -9.19
C ASP A 26 10.84 -22.58 -10.40
N ASP A 27 10.36 -22.84 -11.63
CA ASP A 27 10.92 -22.33 -12.88
C ASP A 27 10.38 -20.94 -13.26
N SER A 28 9.96 -20.14 -12.28
CA SER A 28 9.36 -18.82 -12.55
C SER A 28 10.41 -17.79 -12.97
N THR A 29 10.02 -16.83 -13.81
CA THR A 29 10.89 -15.73 -14.27
C THR A 29 11.15 -14.67 -13.20
N ILE A 30 10.67 -14.91 -11.98
CA ILE A 30 10.83 -14.04 -10.82
C ILE A 30 11.35 -14.85 -9.64
N THR A 31 11.83 -14.13 -8.64
CA THR A 31 12.26 -14.65 -7.35
C THR A 31 11.60 -13.80 -6.26
N VAL A 32 11.29 -14.44 -5.13
CA VAL A 32 10.89 -13.74 -3.91
C VAL A 32 11.98 -13.95 -2.87
N ASP A 33 12.72 -12.89 -2.58
CA ASP A 33 13.77 -12.87 -1.57
C ASP A 33 13.62 -11.63 -0.68
N ASP A 34 13.76 -11.78 0.63
CA ASP A 34 13.57 -10.72 1.62
C ASP A 34 12.30 -9.86 1.38
N ASN A 35 11.17 -10.53 1.10
CA ASN A 35 9.89 -9.90 0.77
C ASN A 35 9.94 -8.93 -0.43
N ARG A 36 10.85 -9.16 -1.38
CA ARG A 36 10.97 -8.45 -2.65
C ARG A 36 10.74 -9.41 -3.81
N VAL A 37 9.87 -9.01 -4.72
CA VAL A 37 9.65 -9.70 -6.00
C VAL A 37 10.58 -9.10 -7.05
N ASP A 38 11.46 -9.90 -7.64
CA ASP A 38 12.50 -9.43 -8.58
C ASP A 38 12.84 -10.51 -9.63
N PRO A 39 13.19 -10.15 -10.87
CA PRO A 39 13.23 -8.80 -11.45
C PRO A 39 11.85 -8.33 -11.94
N LEU A 40 11.49 -7.07 -11.62
CA LEU A 40 10.30 -6.43 -12.15
C LEU A 40 10.58 -5.00 -12.65
N TYR A 41 10.39 -4.76 -13.95
CA TYR A 41 10.38 -3.42 -14.51
C TYR A 41 9.21 -2.62 -13.95
N LYS A 42 9.52 -1.45 -13.36
CA LYS A 42 8.56 -0.57 -12.67
C LYS A 42 7.71 -1.32 -11.65
N HIS A 43 8.18 -2.41 -11.05
CA HIS A 43 7.39 -3.25 -10.13
C HIS A 43 6.11 -3.87 -10.74
N VAL A 44 6.04 -3.98 -12.08
CA VAL A 44 4.88 -4.54 -12.80
C VAL A 44 5.28 -5.74 -13.65
N PHE A 45 6.29 -5.59 -14.52
CA PHE A 45 6.56 -6.57 -15.57
C PHE A 45 7.87 -7.33 -15.34
N PRO A 46 7.87 -8.68 -15.32
CA PRO A 46 9.10 -9.45 -15.46
C PRO A 46 9.68 -9.24 -16.86
N PRO A 47 10.92 -8.73 -17.01
CA PRO A 47 11.45 -8.37 -18.32
C PRO A 47 11.47 -9.50 -19.35
N GLU A 48 11.66 -10.74 -18.90
CA GLU A 48 11.76 -11.92 -19.79
C GLU A 48 10.45 -12.30 -20.48
N VAL A 49 9.31 -11.99 -19.85
CA VAL A 49 7.97 -12.39 -20.31
C VAL A 49 7.02 -11.19 -20.38
N ALA A 50 7.57 -9.99 -20.51
CA ALA A 50 6.80 -8.78 -20.70
C ALA A 50 6.32 -8.67 -22.17
N PRO A 51 5.05 -8.28 -22.42
CA PRO A 51 4.02 -7.89 -21.46
C PRO A 51 3.04 -9.02 -21.06
N GLN A 52 3.36 -10.29 -21.31
CA GLN A 52 2.45 -11.43 -21.14
C GLN A 52 2.11 -11.73 -19.66
N LEU A 53 3.02 -11.45 -18.75
CA LEU A 53 2.81 -11.56 -17.30
C LEU A 53 3.02 -10.19 -16.63
N SER A 54 2.15 -9.84 -15.68
CA SER A 54 2.26 -8.63 -14.88
C SER A 54 1.85 -8.88 -13.43
N PHE A 55 2.39 -8.06 -12.54
CA PHE A 55 2.10 -8.04 -11.11
C PHE A 55 1.45 -6.71 -10.76
N ILE A 56 0.36 -6.75 -10.00
CA ILE A 56 -0.39 -5.57 -9.53
C ILE A 56 -0.47 -5.63 -8.01
N GLY A 57 -0.23 -4.48 -7.35
CA GLY A 57 -0.39 -4.36 -5.90
C GLY A 57 0.86 -4.62 -5.06
N LEU A 58 2.06 -4.53 -5.64
CA LEU A 58 3.32 -4.68 -4.88
C LEU A 58 3.76 -3.37 -4.18
N PRO A 59 3.84 -2.21 -4.84
CA PRO A 59 4.20 -0.96 -4.18
C PRO A 59 2.97 -0.11 -3.81
N TRP A 60 3.19 0.89 -2.93
CA TRP A 60 2.24 1.97 -2.70
C TRP A 60 2.96 3.31 -2.48
N LYS A 61 2.95 4.19 -3.47
CA LYS A 61 3.43 5.59 -3.37
C LYS A 61 2.78 6.48 -4.43
N PHE A 62 2.34 7.68 -4.04
CA PHE A 62 1.68 8.63 -4.96
C PHE A 62 2.57 9.11 -6.11
N GLU A 63 3.87 9.32 -5.88
CA GLU A 63 4.79 9.73 -6.94
C GLU A 63 4.95 8.64 -8.01
N TYR A 64 4.95 7.38 -7.58
CA TYR A 64 4.97 6.24 -8.47
C TYR A 64 3.66 6.13 -9.27
N ASP A 65 2.51 6.28 -8.60
CA ASP A 65 1.20 6.29 -9.26
C ASP A 65 1.09 7.41 -10.30
N ASN A 66 1.59 8.61 -9.99
CA ASN A 66 1.63 9.74 -10.93
C ASN A 66 2.52 9.44 -12.15
N CYS A 67 3.67 8.81 -11.95
CA CYS A 67 4.55 8.40 -13.05
C CYS A 67 3.88 7.37 -13.97
N LEU A 68 3.06 6.46 -13.42
CA LEU A 68 2.26 5.53 -14.21
C LEU A 68 1.10 6.24 -14.93
N ALA A 69 0.38 7.13 -14.23
CA ALA A 69 -0.72 7.90 -14.80
C ALA A 69 -0.27 8.71 -16.02
N GLU A 70 0.88 9.38 -15.94
CA GLU A 70 1.48 10.11 -17.06
C GLU A 70 1.71 9.22 -18.29
N GLN A 71 2.25 8.02 -18.11
CA GLN A 71 2.48 7.06 -19.20
C GLN A 71 1.18 6.57 -19.83
N CYS A 72 0.08 6.53 -19.07
CA CYS A 72 -1.24 6.14 -19.55
C CYS A 72 -2.06 7.32 -20.09
N GLY A 73 -1.57 8.56 -20.02
CA GLY A 73 -2.34 9.75 -20.37
C GLY A 73 -3.48 10.05 -19.39
N TYR A 74 -3.37 9.61 -18.13
CA TYR A 74 -4.31 9.88 -17.05
C TYR A 74 -3.88 11.08 -16.20
N PRO A 75 -4.83 11.81 -15.58
CA PRO A 75 -4.50 12.86 -14.63
C PRO A 75 -3.73 12.29 -13.42
N PRO A 76 -2.87 13.08 -12.77
CA PRO A 76 -2.24 12.69 -11.52
C PRO A 76 -3.25 12.55 -10.40
N ILE A 77 -2.85 11.87 -9.33
CA ILE A 77 -3.61 11.77 -8.08
C ILE A 77 -3.97 13.16 -7.56
N GLU A 78 -5.23 13.31 -7.15
CA GLU A 78 -5.80 14.56 -6.67
C GLU A 78 -5.11 15.03 -5.39
N GLU A 79 -4.92 16.34 -5.24
CA GLU A 79 -4.18 16.88 -4.10
C GLU A 79 -4.89 16.63 -2.77
N TRP A 80 -6.23 16.74 -2.76
CA TRP A 80 -7.05 16.42 -1.58
C TRP A 80 -6.79 15.00 -1.08
N ARG A 81 -6.54 14.03 -1.97
CA ARG A 81 -6.28 12.63 -1.60
C ARG A 81 -4.95 12.49 -0.88
N LYS A 82 -3.92 13.21 -1.33
CA LYS A 82 -2.60 13.24 -0.67
C LYS A 82 -2.67 13.90 0.70
N LEU A 83 -3.38 15.02 0.80
CA LEU A 83 -3.61 15.74 2.05
C LEU A 83 -4.39 14.89 3.07
N MET A 84 -5.46 14.22 2.62
CA MET A 84 -6.22 13.29 3.44
C MET A 84 -5.35 12.15 3.96
N TYR A 85 -4.53 11.54 3.09
CA TYR A 85 -3.60 10.48 3.50
C TYR A 85 -2.61 10.98 4.56
N ALA A 86 -1.98 12.14 4.34
CA ALA A 86 -1.01 12.71 5.27
C ALA A 86 -1.64 13.09 6.63
N ALA A 87 -2.83 13.69 6.61
CA ALA A 87 -3.56 14.04 7.81
C ALA A 87 -4.00 12.80 8.59
N ASN A 88 -4.52 11.78 7.90
CA ASN A 88 -4.89 10.51 8.52
C ASN A 88 -3.68 9.80 9.15
N ALA A 89 -2.53 9.80 8.47
CA ALA A 89 -1.29 9.25 9.02
C ALA A 89 -0.88 9.97 10.32
N LYS A 90 -0.94 11.30 10.36
CA LYS A 90 -0.67 12.09 11.58
C LYS A 90 -1.67 11.80 12.69
N ASN A 91 -2.97 11.76 12.37
CA ASN A 91 -4.04 11.49 13.33
C ASN A 91 -3.92 10.10 13.93
N LYS A 92 -3.59 9.08 13.12
CA LYS A 92 -3.37 7.72 13.60
C LYS A 92 -2.21 7.63 14.60
N VAL A 93 -1.17 8.43 14.41
CA VAL A 93 -0.03 8.50 15.34
C VAL A 93 -0.40 9.28 16.61
N SER A 94 -1.10 10.41 16.49
CA SER A 94 -1.40 11.27 17.64
C SER A 94 -2.55 10.78 18.51
N ARG A 95 -3.55 10.14 17.90
CA ARG A 95 -4.79 9.67 18.55
C ARG A 95 -5.22 8.29 17.99
N PRO A 96 -4.43 7.23 18.21
CA PRO A 96 -4.67 5.91 17.61
C PRO A 96 -6.05 5.31 17.93
N GLU A 97 -6.66 5.68 19.06
CA GLU A 97 -7.96 5.18 19.50
C GLU A 97 -9.16 5.93 18.89
N SER A 98 -9.00 7.20 18.49
CA SER A 98 -10.13 8.07 18.07
C SER A 98 -9.93 8.78 16.74
N TYR A 99 -8.83 8.51 16.01
CA TYR A 99 -8.57 9.16 14.71
C TYR A 99 -9.65 8.88 13.65
N ARG A 100 -10.49 7.86 13.85
CA ARG A 100 -11.56 7.46 12.93
C ARG A 100 -12.87 8.21 13.14
N ASP A 101 -13.00 8.98 14.23
CA ASP A 101 -14.24 9.69 14.57
C ASP A 101 -14.33 11.09 13.93
N ASP A 102 -13.48 11.39 12.93
CA ASP A 102 -13.24 12.73 12.44
C ASP A 102 -13.52 12.90 10.92
N ASP A 103 -14.48 13.75 10.58
CA ASP A 103 -15.01 13.95 9.22
C ASP A 103 -14.52 15.23 8.51
N HIS A 104 -13.64 16.03 9.13
CA HIS A 104 -13.32 17.38 8.65
C HIS A 104 -12.65 17.48 7.26
N LEU A 105 -12.18 16.38 6.68
CA LEU A 105 -11.39 16.36 5.43
C LEU A 105 -12.21 15.94 4.19
N VAL A 106 -13.51 15.70 4.33
CA VAL A 106 -14.33 15.06 3.29
C VAL A 106 -14.90 16.06 2.26
N ALA A 107 -14.95 17.35 2.59
CA ALA A 107 -15.66 18.35 1.77
C ALA A 107 -15.09 18.51 0.35
N GLU A 108 -13.77 18.58 0.19
CA GLU A 108 -13.12 18.74 -1.12
C GLU A 108 -13.28 17.49 -2.00
N ALA A 109 -13.15 16.31 -1.41
CA ALA A 109 -13.41 15.04 -2.10
C ALA A 109 -14.86 14.96 -2.62
N ASN A 110 -15.82 15.36 -1.79
CA ASN A 110 -17.23 15.38 -2.18
C ASN A 110 -17.51 16.33 -3.34
N GLU A 111 -16.86 17.49 -3.39
CA GLU A 111 -17.02 18.43 -4.49
C GLU A 111 -16.47 17.85 -5.81
N ASP A 112 -15.31 17.21 -5.75
CA ASP A 112 -14.71 16.54 -6.90
C ASP A 112 -15.57 15.37 -7.40
N PHE A 113 -16.14 14.58 -6.50
CA PHE A 113 -17.00 13.44 -6.85
C PHE A 113 -18.30 13.83 -7.56
N LYS A 114 -18.79 15.07 -7.40
CA LYS A 114 -19.97 15.56 -8.15
C LYS A 114 -19.79 15.51 -9.66
N LYS A 115 -18.55 15.47 -10.17
CA LYS A 115 -18.25 15.33 -11.60
C LYS A 115 -18.69 13.98 -12.18
N TYR A 116 -18.93 12.98 -11.33
CA TYR A 116 -19.22 11.60 -11.72
C TYR A 116 -20.65 11.14 -11.35
N LEU A 117 -21.48 12.05 -10.82
CA LEU A 117 -22.89 11.82 -10.49
C LEU A 117 -23.81 12.44 -11.55
#